data_AF-A0A259MUV3-F1
#
_entry.id   AF-A0A259MUV3-F1
#
_cell.length_a   1.000
_cell.length_b   1.000
_cell.length_c   1.000
_cell.angle_alpha   90.00
_cell.angle_beta   90.00
_cell.angle_gamma   90.00
#
_symmetry.space_group_name_H-M   'P 1'
#
loop_
_entity.id
_entity.type
_entity.pdbx_description
1 polymer ?
#
loop_
_entity_poly.entity_id
_entity_poly.type
_entity_poly.pdbx_seq_one_letter_code
_entity_poly.pdbx_strand_id
1 'polypeptide(L)'
;MNDMHADKLPSVESLPASNMANTALSTYADYFEEWAAVGAAWQSEFSRFAERRLKDNVSTYLTLLSARDAASVWQAHGAWGVRALEDYSAEANRLGQLITSVTVCGATPEAQQTTQLLG
;
A
#
# COMPACT_ATOMS: atom_id res chain seq x y z
N MET A 1 33.91 10.43 65.80
CA MET A 1 32.44 10.48 65.68
C MET A 1 32.14 10.07 64.25
N ASN A 2 31.42 8.97 64.08
CA ASN A 2 31.32 8.16 62.85
C ASN A 2 30.89 8.96 61.62
N ASP A 3 31.67 8.88 60.54
CA ASP A 3 31.15 9.09 59.18
C ASP A 3 30.87 7.71 58.59
N MET A 4 29.59 7.38 58.50
CA MET A 4 29.09 6.25 57.72
C MET A 4 29.36 6.55 56.25
N HIS A 5 30.39 5.94 55.68
CA HIS A 5 30.46 5.81 54.23
C HIS A 5 29.38 4.83 53.80
N ALA A 6 28.27 5.42 53.35
CA ALA A 6 27.18 4.77 52.68
C ALA A 6 27.73 3.78 51.64
N ASP A 7 27.31 2.53 51.79
CA ASP A 7 27.31 1.52 50.76
C ASP A 7 26.92 2.19 49.43
N LYS A 8 27.85 2.17 48.48
CA LYS A 8 27.51 2.48 47.09
C LYS A 8 26.56 1.38 46.64
N LEU A 9 25.26 1.65 46.75
CA LEU A 9 24.25 0.93 46.00
C LEU A 9 24.73 0.94 44.53
N PRO A 10 24.85 -0.23 43.88
CA PRO A 10 25.24 -0.28 42.49
C PRO A 10 24.25 0.60 41.72
N SER A 11 24.82 1.58 41.02
CA SER A 11 24.08 2.42 40.08
C SER A 11 23.28 1.48 39.20
N VAL A 12 21.97 1.69 39.16
CA VAL A 12 21.05 0.96 38.29
C VAL A 12 21.42 1.35 36.86
N GLU A 13 22.45 0.69 36.33
CA GLU A 13 22.64 0.51 34.90
C GLU A 13 21.30 -0.05 34.41
N SER A 14 20.59 0.78 33.64
CA SER A 14 19.33 0.45 33.01
C SER A 14 19.46 -0.93 32.38
N LEU A 15 18.75 -1.89 32.97
CA LEU A 15 18.81 -3.31 32.70
C LEU A 15 18.75 -3.57 31.18
N PRO A 16 19.48 -4.58 30.66
CA PRO A 16 19.36 -5.00 29.26
C PRO A 16 17.90 -5.26 28.82
N ALA A 17 17.01 -5.55 29.77
CA ALA A 17 15.56 -5.65 29.57
C ALA A 17 14.89 -4.34 29.10
N SER A 18 15.31 -3.16 29.56
CA SER A 18 14.74 -1.88 29.08
C SER A 18 15.21 -1.57 27.65
N ASN A 19 16.44 -1.95 27.32
CA ASN A 19 16.97 -1.81 25.97
C ASN A 19 16.27 -2.77 25.00
N MET A 20 16.08 -4.04 25.40
CA MET A 20 15.30 -5.02 24.64
C MET A 20 13.84 -4.60 24.47
N ALA A 21 13.20 -4.05 25.50
CA ALA A 21 11.84 -3.54 25.41
C ALA A 21 11.73 -2.35 24.45
N ASN A 22 12.68 -1.41 24.49
CA ASN A 22 12.73 -0.28 23.56
C ASN A 22 12.98 -0.73 22.11
N THR A 23 13.88 -1.69 21.88
CA THR A 23 14.14 -2.25 20.55
C THR A 23 12.93 -3.02 20.01
N ALA A 24 12.22 -3.77 20.87
CA ALA A 24 10.98 -4.43 20.46
C ALA A 24 9.91 -3.39 20.10
N LEU A 25 9.74 -2.34 20.91
CA LEU A 25 8.77 -1.28 20.65
C LEU A 25 9.06 -0.52 19.35
N SER A 26 10.33 -0.20 19.08
CA SER A 26 10.73 0.47 17.83
C SER A 26 10.46 -0.42 16.62
N THR A 27 10.80 -1.71 16.71
CA THR A 27 10.52 -2.68 15.65
C THR A 27 9.03 -2.78 15.35
N TYR A 28 8.17 -2.83 16.37
CA TYR A 28 6.72 -2.85 16.19
C TYR A 28 6.17 -1.53 15.60
N ALA A 29 6.75 -0.39 15.97
CA ALA A 29 6.38 0.90 15.40
C ALA A 29 6.75 0.97 13.92
N ASP A 30 7.95 0.53 13.55
CA ASP A 30 8.43 0.49 12.16
C ASP A 30 7.52 -0.41 11.30
N TYR A 31 7.16 -1.60 11.80
CA TYR A 31 6.20 -2.47 11.11
C TYR A 31 4.84 -1.80 10.92
N PHE A 32 4.32 -1.11 11.93
CA PHE A 32 3.02 -0.44 11.83
C PHE A 32 3.04 0.68 10.77
N GLU A 33 4.11 1.46 10.72
CA GLU A 33 4.30 2.51 9.71
C GLU A 33 4.37 1.93 8.29
N GLU A 34 5.08 0.82 8.09
CA GLU A 34 5.13 0.12 6.81
C GLU A 34 3.75 -0.37 6.35
N TRP A 35 2.99 -1.01 7.25
CA TRP A 35 1.62 -1.47 6.96
C TRP A 35 0.68 -0.31 6.65
N ALA A 36 0.82 0.83 7.34
CA ALA A 36 0.04 2.03 7.06
C ALA A 36 0.37 2.63 5.68
N ALA A 37 1.66 2.69 5.31
CA ALA A 37 2.10 3.17 4.01
C ALA A 37 1.60 2.27 2.86
N VAL A 38 1.65 0.95 3.05
CA VAL A 38 1.06 -0.04 2.15
C VAL A 38 -0.44 0.17 1.99
N GLY A 39 -1.17 0.33 3.10
CA GLY A 39 -2.61 0.57 3.07
C GLY A 39 -2.97 1.83 2.29
N ALA A 40 -2.20 2.91 2.47
CA ALA A 40 -2.36 4.14 1.72
C ALA A 40 -2.07 3.95 0.21
N ALA A 41 -1.04 3.17 -0.15
CA ALA A 41 -0.71 2.86 -1.54
C ALA A 41 -1.84 2.06 -2.22
N TRP A 42 -2.40 1.06 -1.54
CA TRP A 42 -3.56 0.31 -2.03
C TRP A 42 -4.76 1.22 -2.25
N GLN A 43 -5.09 2.05 -1.26
CA GLN A 43 -6.22 2.97 -1.35
C GLN A 43 -6.04 3.95 -2.53
N SER A 44 -4.83 4.44 -2.74
CA SER A 44 -4.48 5.32 -3.86
C SER A 44 -4.70 4.62 -5.21
N GLU A 45 -4.17 3.42 -5.41
CA GLU A 45 -4.33 2.67 -6.67
C GLU A 45 -5.80 2.35 -6.95
N PHE A 46 -6.57 1.87 -5.96
CA PHE A 46 -8.01 1.65 -6.12
C PHE A 46 -8.76 2.92 -6.50
N SER A 47 -8.41 4.06 -5.91
CA SER A 47 -9.05 5.34 -6.21
C SER A 47 -8.73 5.79 -7.65
N ARG A 48 -7.46 5.70 -8.05
CA ARG A 48 -7.00 6.00 -9.42
C ARG A 48 -7.68 5.11 -10.46
N PHE A 49 -7.80 3.82 -10.17
CA PHE A 49 -8.49 2.85 -11.03
C PHE A 49 -9.98 3.18 -11.17
N ALA A 50 -10.66 3.41 -10.05
CA ALA A 50 -12.09 3.73 -10.03
C ALA A 50 -12.39 5.01 -10.80
N GLU A 51 -11.57 6.06 -10.62
CA GLU A 51 -11.72 7.32 -11.35
C GLU A 51 -11.55 7.13 -12.87
N ARG A 52 -10.49 6.44 -13.30
CA ARG A 52 -10.23 6.13 -14.72
C ARG A 52 -11.41 5.38 -15.34
N ARG A 53 -11.86 4.29 -14.70
CA ARG A 53 -12.96 3.47 -15.21
C ARG A 53 -14.29 4.22 -15.22
N LEU A 54 -14.56 5.04 -14.21
CA LEU A 54 -15.78 5.85 -14.18
C LEU A 54 -15.81 6.83 -15.37
N LYS A 55 -14.71 7.53 -15.62
CA LYS A 55 -14.59 8.46 -16.76
C LYS A 55 -14.82 7.75 -18.10
N ASP A 56 -14.18 6.60 -18.28
CA ASP A 56 -14.32 5.82 -19.52
C ASP A 56 -15.72 5.23 -19.70
N ASN A 57 -16.34 4.80 -18.60
CA ASN A 57 -17.73 4.32 -18.62
C ASN A 57 -18.70 5.43 -18.99
N VAL A 58 -18.55 6.62 -18.40
CA VAL A 58 -19.39 7.78 -18.74
C VAL A 58 -19.23 8.17 -20.20
N SER A 59 -18.00 8.25 -20.70
CA SER A 59 -17.72 8.56 -22.11
C SER A 59 -18.33 7.51 -23.06
N THR A 60 -18.19 6.23 -22.73
CA THR A 60 -18.80 5.14 -23.50
C THR A 60 -20.32 5.23 -23.47
N TYR A 61 -20.92 5.49 -22.31
CA TYR A 61 -22.37 5.60 -22.17
C TYR A 61 -22.93 6.75 -23.01
N LEU A 62 -22.28 7.92 -23.01
CA LEU A 62 -22.65 9.04 -23.88
C LEU A 62 -22.54 8.68 -25.36
N THR A 63 -21.51 7.90 -25.74
CA THR A 63 -21.35 7.40 -27.11
C THR A 63 -22.48 6.47 -27.51
N LEU A 64 -22.85 5.53 -26.62
CA LEU A 64 -23.95 4.59 -26.86
C LEU A 64 -25.30 5.32 -26.99
N LEU A 65 -25.57 6.30 -26.13
CA LEU A 65 -26.78 7.12 -26.20
C LEU A 65 -26.87 7.99 -27.47
N SER A 66 -25.71 8.33 -28.05
CA SER A 66 -25.64 9.16 -29.26
C SER A 66 -25.63 8.34 -30.56
N ALA A 67 -25.56 7.01 -30.46
CA ALA A 67 -25.51 6.13 -31.61
C ALA A 67 -26.85 6.11 -32.36
N ARG A 68 -26.81 6.20 -33.69
CA ARG A 68 -28.00 6.26 -34.55
C ARG A 68 -28.50 4.90 -35.02
N ASP A 69 -27.67 3.87 -34.88
CA ASP A 69 -27.94 2.52 -35.35
C ASP A 69 -27.28 1.45 -34.46
N ALA A 70 -27.76 0.22 -34.60
CA ALA A 70 -27.30 -0.91 -33.79
C ALA A 70 -25.83 -1.27 -34.05
N ALA A 71 -25.31 -1.07 -35.27
CA ALA A 71 -23.93 -1.40 -35.58
C ALA A 71 -22.96 -0.48 -34.82
N SER A 72 -23.27 0.81 -34.75
CA SER A 72 -22.55 1.82 -33.97
C SER A 72 -22.58 1.52 -32.48
N VAL A 73 -23.73 1.07 -31.96
CA VAL A 73 -23.87 0.60 -30.57
C VAL A 73 -22.94 -0.60 -30.30
N TRP A 74 -22.98 -1.62 -31.17
CA TRP A 74 -22.15 -2.81 -31.02
C TRP A 74 -20.65 -2.49 -31.09
N GLN A 75 -20.25 -1.60 -32.00
CA GLN A 75 -18.86 -1.17 -32.11
C GLN A 75 -18.40 -0.43 -30.84
N ALA A 76 -19.19 0.52 -30.34
CA ALA A 76 -18.87 1.25 -29.11
C ALA A 76 -18.80 0.33 -27.89
N HIS A 77 -19.73 -0.63 -27.79
CA HIS A 77 -19.74 -1.61 -26.71
C HIS A 77 -18.56 -2.58 -26.79
N GLY A 78 -18.24 -3.09 -27.99
CA GLY A 78 -17.09 -3.97 -28.20
C GLY A 78 -15.77 -3.28 -27.86
N ALA A 79 -15.58 -2.04 -28.32
CA ALA A 79 -14.40 -1.25 -28.00
C ALA A 79 -14.27 -0.97 -26.49
N TRP A 80 -15.40 -0.72 -25.82
CA TRP A 80 -15.43 -0.63 -24.35
C TRP A 80 -15.02 -1.93 -23.68
N GLY A 81 -15.53 -3.07 -24.15
CA GLY A 81 -15.22 -4.37 -23.56
C GLY A 81 -13.73 -4.72 -23.62
N VAL A 82 -13.07 -4.43 -24.75
CA VAL A 82 -11.62 -4.61 -24.90
C VAL A 82 -10.86 -3.73 -23.91
N ARG A 83 -11.15 -2.42 -23.86
CA ARG A 83 -10.49 -1.50 -22.92
C ARG A 83 -10.71 -1.90 -21.46
N ALA A 84 -11.93 -2.31 -21.11
CA ALA A 84 -12.25 -2.74 -19.76
C ALA A 84 -11.42 -3.98 -19.37
N LEU A 85 -11.30 -4.97 -20.25
CA LEU A 85 -10.49 -6.16 -19.99
C LEU A 85 -9.01 -5.80 -19.78
N GLU A 86 -8.46 -4.95 -20.64
CA GLU A 86 -7.07 -4.47 -20.51
C GLU A 86 -6.85 -3.73 -19.19
N ASP A 87 -7.75 -2.81 -18.84
CA ASP A 87 -7.70 -2.08 -17.57
C ASP A 87 -7.73 -3.00 -16.35
N TYR A 88 -8.67 -3.96 -16.31
CA TYR A 88 -8.78 -4.90 -15.19
C TYR A 88 -7.56 -5.82 -15.10
N SER A 89 -7.02 -6.27 -16.24
CA SER A 89 -5.81 -7.09 -16.24
C SER A 89 -4.59 -6.31 -15.74
N ALA A 90 -4.45 -5.05 -16.17
CA ALA A 90 -3.37 -4.19 -15.71
C ALA A 90 -3.47 -3.90 -14.21
N GLU A 91 -4.69 -3.65 -13.72
CA GLU A 91 -4.94 -3.39 -12.30
C GLU A 91 -4.67 -4.63 -11.44
N ALA A 92 -5.12 -5.80 -11.87
CA ALA A 92 -4.85 -7.06 -11.17
C ALA A 92 -3.33 -7.31 -11.03
N ASN A 93 -2.55 -7.00 -12.07
CA ASN A 93 -1.09 -7.11 -12.02
C ASN A 93 -0.48 -6.12 -11.00
N ARG A 94 -0.94 -4.87 -10.98
CA ARG A 94 -0.47 -3.86 -10.01
C ARG A 94 -0.79 -4.24 -8.56
N LEU A 95 -2.03 -4.69 -8.31
CA LEU A 95 -2.43 -5.18 -7.00
C LEU A 95 -1.63 -6.41 -6.59
N GLY A 96 -1.32 -7.32 -7.51
CA GLY A 96 -0.44 -8.45 -7.26
C GLY A 96 0.98 -8.05 -6.87
N GLN A 97 1.54 -7.01 -7.52
CA GLN A 97 2.84 -6.45 -7.16
C GLN A 97 2.83 -5.80 -5.78
N LEU A 98 1.77 -5.08 -5.44
CA LEU A 98 1.57 -4.50 -4.11
C LEU A 98 1.44 -5.59 -3.02
N ILE A 99 0.72 -6.69 -3.27
CA ILE A 99 0.65 -7.83 -2.33
C ILE A 99 2.06 -8.44 -2.14
N THR A 100 2.80 -8.57 -3.24
CA THR A 100 4.15 -9.15 -3.19
C THR A 100 5.12 -8.26 -2.43
N SER A 101 5.09 -6.93 -2.63
CA SER A 101 5.95 -6.01 -1.89
C SER A 101 5.70 -6.06 -0.39
N VAL A 102 4.43 -6.17 0.03
CA VAL A 102 4.03 -6.32 1.43
C VAL A 102 4.53 -7.62 2.05
N THR A 103 4.37 -8.72 1.32
CA THR A 103 4.80 -10.04 1.78
C THR A 103 6.33 -10.10 1.92
N VAL A 104 7.05 -9.31 1.11
CA VAL A 104 8.53 -9.23 1.11
C VAL A 104 9.06 -8.14 2.04
N CYS A 105 8.32 -7.09 2.39
CA CYS A 105 8.71 -6.12 3.44
C CYS A 105 8.91 -6.81 4.79
N GLY A 106 8.11 -7.84 5.10
CA GLY A 106 8.35 -8.69 6.28
C GLY A 106 9.59 -9.59 6.19
N ALA A 107 10.27 -9.65 5.03
CA ALA A 107 11.39 -10.57 4.77
C ALA A 107 12.72 -9.87 4.44
N THR A 108 12.73 -8.65 3.88
CA THR A 108 13.97 -7.99 3.40
C THR A 108 13.84 -6.48 3.12
N PRO A 109 14.91 -5.67 3.35
CA PRO A 109 14.94 -4.22 3.08
C PRO A 109 14.67 -3.81 1.62
N GLU A 110 14.91 -4.69 0.64
CA GLU A 110 14.72 -4.39 -0.78
C GLU A 110 13.25 -4.08 -1.16
N ALA A 111 12.26 -4.50 -0.35
CA ALA A 111 10.85 -4.26 -0.65
C ALA A 111 10.39 -2.81 -0.43
N GLN A 112 11.11 -2.03 0.39
CA GLN A 112 10.84 -0.60 0.58
C GLN A 112 11.02 0.21 -0.73
N GLN A 113 11.91 -0.22 -1.64
CA GLN A 113 12.10 0.43 -2.93
C GLN A 113 10.93 0.20 -3.89
N THR A 114 10.29 -0.98 -3.84
CA THR A 114 9.16 -1.33 -4.70
C THR A 114 7.93 -0.48 -4.37
N THR A 115 7.70 -0.17 -3.09
CA THR A 115 6.62 0.71 -2.65
C THR A 115 6.82 2.16 -3.12
N GLN A 116 8.07 2.63 -3.20
CA GLN A 116 8.39 3.96 -3.74
C GLN A 116 8.23 4.07 -5.27
N LEU A 117 8.41 2.96 -6.00
CA LEU A 117 8.22 2.92 -7.46
C LEU A 117 6.75 2.92 -7.90
N LEU A 118 5.82 2.69 -6.97
CA LEU A 118 4.37 2.65 -7.22
C LEU A 118 3.67 3.98 -6.86
N GLY A 119 4.41 4.96 -6.31
CA GLY A 119 3.92 6.32 -6.00
C GLY A 119 3.65 7.17 -7.23
#